data_AF-A0A7C9DAD3-F1
#
_entry.id   AF-A0A7C9DAD3-F1
#
_cell.length_a   1.000
_cell.length_b   1.000
_cell.length_c   1.000
_cell.angle_alpha   90.00
_cell.angle_beta   90.00
_cell.angle_gamma   90.00
#
_symmetry.space_group_name_H-M   'P 1'
#
loop_
_entity.id
_entity.type
_entity.pdbx_description
1 polymer ?
#
loop_
_entity_poly.entity_id
_entity_poly.type
_entity_poly.pdbx_seq_one_letter_code
_entity_poly.pdbx_strand_id
1 'polypeptide(L)'
;CALPILFETAAARLHGAESEVRGLRKMTERMILTQKEMEDVVLKRCWLARYWGLAAQLGICADIAMSKYEHWSSLAPLPFEVVISAGQKAKEESWETGDDDSDSKSRLVQDLNDLTGEGNIESMLSVEMGLKELASLKVEESIGCAFSQQRRPNSSRSISDFKSPQDGKYTEAFELSREESEDVLFKEVFGSCIWLQLLS
;
A
#
# COMPACT_ATOMS: atom_id res chain seq x y z
N CYS A 1 -47.63 47.17 -2.75
CA CYS A 1 -47.67 45.69 -2.87
C CYS A 1 -46.34 45.05 -3.32
N ALA A 2 -45.25 45.78 -3.51
CA ALA A 2 -43.99 45.22 -4.05
C ALA A 2 -43.05 44.61 -2.98
N LEU A 3 -43.09 45.10 -1.74
CA LEU A 3 -42.26 44.62 -0.62
C LEU A 3 -42.44 43.13 -0.28
N PRO A 4 -43.65 42.56 -0.23
CA PRO A 4 -43.85 41.13 0.05
C PRO A 4 -43.27 40.24 -1.06
N ILE A 5 -43.45 40.65 -2.32
CA ILE A 5 -42.98 39.92 -3.51
C ILE A 5 -41.45 39.93 -3.57
N LEU A 6 -40.81 41.07 -3.24
CA LEU A 6 -39.36 41.18 -3.15
C LEU A 6 -38.79 40.34 -1.99
N PHE A 7 -39.49 40.27 -0.85
CA PHE A 7 -39.09 39.43 0.27
C PHE A 7 -39.19 37.94 -0.06
N GLU A 8 -40.28 37.52 -0.72
CA GLU A 8 -40.53 36.12 -1.09
C GLU A 8 -39.54 35.63 -2.16
N THR A 9 -39.22 36.49 -3.14
CA THR A 9 -38.17 36.20 -4.13
C THR A 9 -36.76 36.17 -3.51
N ALA A 10 -36.45 37.06 -2.56
CA ALA A 10 -35.19 37.01 -1.83
C ALA A 10 -35.07 35.73 -0.97
N ALA A 11 -36.14 35.32 -0.30
CA ALA A 11 -36.18 34.09 0.51
C ALA A 11 -36.01 32.83 -0.36
N ALA A 12 -36.68 32.77 -1.53
CA ALA A 12 -36.51 31.67 -2.47
C ALA A 12 -35.08 31.57 -3.01
N ARG A 13 -34.44 32.70 -3.32
CA ARG A 13 -33.03 32.73 -3.75
C ARG A 13 -32.06 32.32 -2.66
N LEU A 14 -32.28 32.75 -1.42
CA LEU A 14 -31.48 32.34 -0.27
C LEU A 14 -31.58 30.82 -0.05
N HIS A 15 -32.80 30.27 -0.07
CA HIS A 15 -33.01 28.85 0.10
C HIS A 15 -32.38 28.00 -1.01
N GLY A 16 -32.46 28.48 -2.27
CA GLY A 16 -31.77 27.87 -3.41
C GLY A 16 -30.26 27.85 -3.21
N ALA A 17 -29.66 28.99 -2.85
CA ALA A 17 -28.23 29.11 -2.58
C ALA A 17 -27.78 28.23 -1.40
N GLU A 18 -28.54 28.17 -0.31
CA GLU A 18 -28.27 27.27 0.82
C GLU A 18 -28.32 25.80 0.42
N SER A 19 -29.25 25.42 -0.47
CA SER A 19 -29.34 24.06 -1.00
C SER A 19 -28.11 23.71 -1.83
N GLU A 20 -27.66 24.62 -2.68
CA GLU A 20 -26.43 24.46 -3.47
C GLU A 20 -25.18 24.36 -2.58
N VAL A 21 -25.05 25.22 -1.56
CA VAL A 21 -23.94 25.17 -0.60
C VAL A 21 -23.94 23.83 0.16
N ARG A 22 -25.12 23.34 0.59
CA ARG A 22 -25.23 21.99 1.19
C ARG A 22 -24.84 20.88 0.22
N GLY A 23 -25.20 21.02 -1.06
CA GLY A 23 -24.81 20.09 -2.11
C GLY A 23 -23.29 20.04 -2.32
N LEU A 24 -22.66 21.22 -2.43
CA LEU A 24 -21.21 21.36 -2.58
C LEU A 24 -20.46 20.81 -1.36
N ARG A 25 -20.91 21.11 -0.15
CA ARG A 25 -20.30 20.58 1.08
C ARG A 25 -20.29 19.05 1.09
N LYS A 26 -21.42 18.42 0.71
CA LYS A 26 -21.51 16.97 0.56
C LYS A 26 -20.63 16.40 -0.54
N MET A 27 -20.35 17.17 -1.59
CA MET A 27 -19.40 16.75 -2.63
C MET A 27 -17.96 16.83 -2.11
N THR A 28 -17.58 17.95 -1.48
CA THR A 28 -16.25 18.15 -0.89
C THR A 28 -15.94 17.17 0.24
N GLU A 29 -16.91 16.85 1.11
CA GLU A 29 -16.75 15.84 2.16
C GLU A 29 -16.42 14.45 1.58
N ARG A 30 -16.98 14.08 0.42
CA ARG A 30 -16.66 12.81 -0.27
C ARG A 30 -15.33 12.83 -1.02
N MET A 31 -14.67 13.98 -1.10
CA MET A 31 -13.34 14.12 -1.70
C MET A 31 -12.22 14.01 -0.67
N ILE A 32 -12.55 14.01 0.63
CA ILE A 32 -11.62 13.85 1.74
C ILE A 32 -11.62 12.39 2.15
N LEU A 33 -10.44 11.77 2.16
CA LEU A 33 -10.28 10.39 2.59
C LEU A 33 -10.45 10.28 4.11
N THR A 34 -11.11 9.21 4.55
CA THR A 34 -11.10 8.79 5.95
C THR A 34 -9.70 8.34 6.35
N GLN A 35 -9.44 8.30 7.66
CA GLN A 35 -8.16 7.81 8.20
C GLN A 35 -7.82 6.41 7.68
N LYS A 36 -8.82 5.51 7.65
CA LYS A 36 -8.66 4.13 7.16
C LYS A 36 -8.31 4.07 5.66
N GLU A 37 -8.98 4.90 4.85
CA GLU A 37 -8.68 5.01 3.42
C GLU A 37 -7.27 5.58 3.19
N MET A 38 -6.83 6.53 4.00
CA MET A 38 -5.49 7.08 3.92
C MET A 38 -4.41 6.04 4.29
N GLU A 39 -4.64 5.21 5.32
CA GLU A 39 -3.76 4.10 5.69
C GLU A 39 -3.64 3.06 4.58
N ASP A 40 -4.75 2.69 3.95
CA ASP A 40 -4.77 1.82 2.78
C ASP A 40 -3.98 2.41 1.60
N VAL A 41 -4.14 3.72 1.34
CA VAL A 41 -3.35 4.44 0.32
C VAL A 41 -1.85 4.36 0.61
N VAL A 42 -1.43 4.56 1.87
CA VAL A 42 -0.01 4.47 2.27
C VAL A 42 0.53 3.06 2.04
N LEU A 43 -0.18 2.02 2.47
CA LEU A 43 0.21 0.62 2.25
C LEU A 43 0.35 0.32 0.76
N LYS A 44 -0.63 0.71 -0.05
CA LYS A 44 -0.61 0.50 -1.51
C LYS A 44 0.54 1.22 -2.21
N ARG A 45 0.90 2.43 -1.76
CA ARG A 45 2.11 3.13 -2.24
C ARG A 45 3.37 2.36 -1.88
N CYS A 46 3.45 1.80 -0.68
CA CYS A 46 4.60 0.99 -0.27
C CYS A 46 4.74 -0.25 -1.16
N TRP A 47 3.63 -0.92 -1.50
CA TRP A 47 3.60 -2.01 -2.47
C TRP A 47 4.16 -1.53 -3.82
N LEU A 48 3.59 -0.48 -4.39
CA LEU A 48 4.02 0.07 -5.68
C LEU A 48 5.51 0.44 -5.69
N ALA A 49 5.98 1.17 -4.68
CA ALA A 49 7.38 1.56 -4.54
C ALA A 49 8.31 0.32 -4.49
N ARG A 50 7.97 -0.69 -3.69
CA ARG A 50 8.77 -1.91 -3.57
C ARG A 50 8.87 -2.66 -4.90
N TYR A 51 7.73 -2.98 -5.53
CA TYR A 51 7.74 -3.85 -6.72
C TYR A 51 8.27 -3.14 -7.95
N TRP A 52 8.06 -1.84 -8.12
CA TRP A 52 8.74 -1.10 -9.18
C TRP A 52 10.25 -1.00 -8.93
N GLY A 53 10.69 -0.89 -7.68
CA GLY A 53 12.11 -0.95 -7.32
C GLY A 53 12.76 -2.30 -7.64
N LEU A 54 12.09 -3.40 -7.27
CA LEU A 54 12.54 -4.76 -7.63
C LEU A 54 12.56 -4.96 -9.15
N ALA A 55 11.54 -4.49 -9.87
CA ALA A 55 11.49 -4.56 -11.32
C ALA A 55 12.68 -3.83 -11.96
N ALA A 56 13.00 -2.62 -11.48
CA ALA A 56 14.13 -1.85 -11.96
C ALA A 56 15.47 -2.57 -11.71
N GLN A 57 15.66 -3.14 -10.53
CA GLN A 57 16.87 -3.90 -10.17
C GLN A 57 17.04 -5.16 -11.02
N LEU A 58 15.94 -5.84 -11.34
CA LEU A 58 15.93 -7.09 -12.10
C LEU A 58 15.85 -6.87 -13.62
N GLY A 59 15.77 -5.62 -14.09
CA GLY A 59 15.64 -5.29 -15.51
C GLY A 59 14.29 -5.63 -16.14
N ILE A 60 13.24 -5.77 -15.32
CA ILE A 60 11.86 -6.03 -15.76
C ILE A 60 11.21 -4.69 -16.14
N CYS A 61 10.58 -4.61 -17.31
CA CYS A 61 9.99 -3.36 -17.83
C CYS A 61 11.00 -2.19 -17.78
N ALA A 62 12.23 -2.43 -18.25
CA ALA A 62 13.38 -1.54 -18.07
C ALA A 62 13.19 -0.10 -18.61
N ASP A 63 12.28 0.07 -19.55
CA ASP A 63 11.89 1.35 -20.14
C ASP A 63 11.07 2.24 -19.18
N ILE A 64 10.33 1.65 -18.24
CA ILE A 64 9.43 2.38 -17.34
C ILE A 64 9.74 2.18 -15.85
N ALA A 65 10.35 1.06 -15.46
CA ALA A 65 10.43 0.65 -14.06
C ALA A 65 11.17 1.67 -13.18
N MET A 66 12.25 2.26 -13.67
CA MET A 66 13.00 3.29 -12.93
C MET A 66 12.14 4.53 -12.67
N SER A 67 11.46 5.06 -13.70
CA SER A 67 10.59 6.23 -13.56
C SER A 67 9.42 5.99 -12.61
N LYS A 68 8.84 4.79 -12.66
CA LYS A 68 7.75 4.38 -11.75
C LYS A 68 8.26 4.23 -10.33
N TYR A 69 9.42 3.61 -10.15
CA TYR A 69 10.06 3.49 -8.85
C TYR A 69 10.33 4.87 -8.23
N GLU A 70 10.93 5.81 -8.97
CA GLU A 70 11.19 7.17 -8.50
C GLU A 70 9.90 7.88 -8.07
N HIS A 71 8.84 7.79 -8.88
CA HIS A 71 7.55 8.37 -8.54
C HIS A 71 6.97 7.79 -7.24
N TRP A 72 6.85 6.47 -7.15
CA TRP A 72 6.22 5.84 -5.98
C TRP A 72 7.09 5.90 -4.73
N SER A 73 8.42 5.83 -4.85
CA SER A 73 9.34 5.98 -3.73
C SER A 73 9.36 7.40 -3.17
N SER A 74 9.10 8.44 -4.00
CA SER A 74 8.92 9.80 -3.49
C SER A 74 7.71 9.93 -2.55
N LEU A 75 6.70 9.07 -2.71
CA LEU A 75 5.47 9.02 -1.91
C LEU A 75 5.55 8.00 -0.78
N ALA A 76 6.49 7.06 -0.85
CA ALA A 76 6.73 6.00 0.12
C ALA A 76 8.23 5.65 0.16
N PRO A 77 9.06 6.48 0.84
CA PRO A 77 10.52 6.37 0.77
C PRO A 77 11.08 5.15 1.52
N LEU A 78 10.32 4.62 2.48
CA LEU A 78 10.71 3.48 3.33
C LEU A 78 9.61 2.40 3.29
N PRO A 79 9.34 1.79 2.13
CA PRO A 79 8.17 0.94 1.94
C PRO A 79 8.23 -0.31 2.82
N PHE A 80 9.43 -0.87 3.02
CA PHE A 80 9.61 -2.08 3.82
C PHE A 80 9.36 -1.78 5.29
N GLU A 81 10.02 -0.78 5.85
CA GLU A 81 9.90 -0.39 7.25
C GLU A 81 8.46 -0.04 7.61
N VAL A 82 7.77 0.74 6.75
CA VAL A 82 6.38 1.14 6.97
C VAL A 82 5.46 -0.08 7.06
N VAL A 83 5.58 -1.04 6.13
CA VAL A 83 4.74 -2.24 6.12
C VAL A 83 5.03 -3.13 7.33
N ILE A 84 6.30 -3.35 7.67
CA ILE A 84 6.67 -4.17 8.84
C ILE A 84 6.16 -3.53 10.14
N SER A 85 6.34 -2.22 10.31
CA SER A 85 5.84 -1.49 11.48
C SER A 85 4.31 -1.49 11.55
N ALA A 86 3.62 -1.33 10.42
CA ALA A 86 2.16 -1.44 10.37
C ALA A 86 1.67 -2.83 10.79
N GLY A 87 2.36 -3.89 10.35
CA GLY A 87 2.07 -5.26 10.76
C GLY A 87 2.26 -5.53 12.25
N GLN A 88 3.33 -4.99 12.83
CA GLN A 88 3.59 -5.09 14.26
C GLN A 88 2.51 -4.40 15.08
N LYS A 89 2.13 -3.16 14.71
CA LYS A 89 1.03 -2.43 15.34
C LYS A 89 -0.29 -3.19 15.27
N ALA A 90 -0.64 -3.69 14.09
CA ALA A 90 -1.89 -4.42 13.89
C ALA A 90 -1.94 -5.72 14.72
N LYS A 91 -0.77 -6.34 14.96
CA LYS A 91 -0.67 -7.48 15.88
C LYS A 91 -0.89 -7.04 17.33
N GLU A 92 -0.25 -5.97 17.79
CA GLU A 92 -0.37 -5.44 19.17
C GLU A 92 -1.81 -5.02 19.51
N GLU A 93 -2.50 -4.33 18.60
CA GLU A 93 -3.91 -3.94 18.74
C GLU A 93 -4.86 -5.14 18.91
N SER A 94 -4.51 -6.32 18.38
CA SER A 94 -5.29 -7.54 18.54
C SER A 94 -5.17 -8.16 19.94
N TRP A 95 -4.11 -7.86 20.71
CA TRP A 95 -3.90 -8.43 22.06
C TRP A 95 -4.31 -7.48 23.17
N GLU A 96 -4.37 -6.17 22.92
CA GLU A 96 -4.83 -5.17 23.89
C GLU A 96 -6.35 -5.07 23.94
N THR A 97 -7.00 -6.18 24.32
CA THR A 97 -8.34 -6.10 24.93
C THR A 97 -8.16 -5.83 26.43
N GLY A 98 -8.01 -4.55 26.76
CA GLY A 98 -8.23 -4.04 28.11
C GLY A 98 -7.05 -3.31 28.74
N ASP A 99 -6.79 -2.07 28.35
CA ASP A 99 -6.77 -0.97 29.32
C ASP A 99 -6.95 0.39 28.62
N ASP A 100 -7.55 1.32 29.36
CA ASP A 100 -7.98 2.65 28.93
C ASP A 100 -6.79 3.62 28.82
N ASP A 101 -6.44 4.06 27.61
CA ASP A 101 -5.73 5.33 27.42
C ASP A 101 -6.06 5.97 26.05
N SER A 102 -7.11 6.79 26.04
CA SER A 102 -7.58 7.50 24.85
C SER A 102 -6.64 8.62 24.35
N ASP A 103 -5.63 9.02 25.15
CA ASP A 103 -4.75 10.15 24.83
C ASP A 103 -3.54 9.75 23.98
N SER A 104 -2.99 8.55 24.16
CA SER A 104 -1.87 8.02 23.36
C SER A 104 -2.29 7.64 21.93
N LYS A 105 -3.56 7.29 21.72
CA LYS A 105 -4.17 7.05 20.40
C LYS A 105 -4.23 8.32 19.54
N SER A 106 -4.49 9.48 20.15
CA SER A 106 -4.63 10.75 19.40
C SER A 106 -3.31 11.29 18.86
N ARG A 107 -2.22 11.12 19.63
CA ARG A 107 -0.90 11.64 19.31
C ARG A 107 -0.17 10.81 18.25
N LEU A 108 -0.43 9.50 18.22
CA LEU A 108 0.13 8.56 17.24
C LEU A 108 -0.59 8.60 15.87
N VAL A 109 -1.87 8.97 15.86
CA VAL A 109 -2.67 9.19 14.63
C VAL A 109 -2.25 10.47 13.89
N GLN A 110 -1.67 11.43 14.61
CA GLN A 110 -1.12 12.66 14.03
C GLN A 110 0.22 12.40 13.30
N ASP A 111 1.10 11.57 13.87
CA ASP A 111 2.40 11.21 13.27
C ASP A 111 2.28 10.41 11.96
N LEU A 112 1.17 9.66 11.77
CA LEU A 112 0.89 8.95 10.52
C LEU A 112 0.18 9.82 9.46
N ASN A 113 -0.63 10.80 9.87
CA ASN A 113 -1.22 11.80 8.95
C ASN A 113 -0.14 12.67 8.29
N ASP A 114 0.96 12.95 9.00
CA ASP A 114 2.06 13.76 8.49
C ASP A 114 3.00 13.01 7.53
N LEU A 115 2.87 11.68 7.43
CA LEU A 115 3.65 10.85 6.52
C LEU A 115 2.91 10.64 5.19
N THR A 116 2.71 11.73 4.46
CA THR A 116 2.49 11.74 3.00
C THR A 116 1.16 11.16 2.51
N GLY A 117 0.18 10.89 3.38
CA GLY A 117 -1.17 10.53 2.99
C GLY A 117 -1.93 11.72 2.42
N GLU A 118 -1.68 12.08 1.16
CA GLU A 118 -2.38 13.17 0.49
C GLU A 118 -3.90 12.85 0.53
N GLY A 119 -4.62 13.49 1.46
CA GLY A 119 -5.97 13.09 1.92
C GLY A 119 -7.11 13.35 0.93
N ASN A 120 -6.77 13.29 -0.36
CA ASN A 120 -7.59 13.61 -1.52
C ASN A 120 -7.93 12.31 -2.26
N ILE A 121 -9.17 12.21 -2.75
CA ILE A 121 -9.64 11.14 -3.63
C ILE A 121 -8.71 10.84 -4.83
N GLU A 122 -8.02 11.83 -5.39
CA GLU A 122 -7.07 11.64 -6.49
C GLU A 122 -5.88 10.76 -6.11
N SER A 123 -5.41 10.87 -4.87
CA SER A 123 -4.34 10.03 -4.33
C SER A 123 -4.78 8.57 -4.30
N MET A 124 -6.01 8.31 -3.83
CA MET A 124 -6.63 7.00 -3.84
C MET A 124 -6.78 6.45 -5.28
N LEU A 125 -7.27 7.27 -6.21
CA LEU A 125 -7.41 6.87 -7.61
C LEU A 125 -6.06 6.60 -8.28
N SER A 126 -5.03 7.38 -7.94
CA SER A 126 -3.67 7.21 -8.44
C SER A 126 -3.09 5.86 -8.02
N VAL A 127 -3.21 5.48 -6.74
CA VAL A 127 -2.72 4.17 -6.27
C VAL A 127 -3.50 3.02 -6.90
N GLU A 128 -4.82 3.14 -7.05
CA GLU A 128 -5.65 2.13 -7.73
C GLU A 128 -5.23 1.94 -9.19
N MET A 129 -4.95 3.03 -9.89
CA MET A 129 -4.45 2.98 -11.26
C MET A 129 -3.05 2.38 -11.34
N GLY A 130 -2.15 2.76 -10.42
CA GLY A 130 -0.80 2.21 -10.32
C GLY A 130 -0.81 0.70 -10.07
N LEU A 131 -1.66 0.21 -9.17
CA LEU A 131 -1.81 -1.22 -8.88
C LEU A 131 -2.35 -1.99 -10.09
N LYS A 132 -3.35 -1.43 -10.79
CA LYS A 132 -3.88 -2.01 -12.03
C LYS A 132 -2.82 -2.09 -13.12
N GLU A 133 -2.00 -1.07 -13.27
CA GLU A 133 -0.88 -1.07 -14.22
C GLU A 133 0.14 -2.15 -13.87
N LEU A 134 0.55 -2.22 -12.60
CA LEU A 134 1.51 -3.21 -12.10
C LEU A 134 1.02 -4.65 -12.34
N ALA A 135 -0.27 -4.90 -12.06
CA ALA A 135 -0.92 -6.19 -12.32
C ALA A 135 -1.07 -6.48 -13.83
N SER A 136 -1.45 -5.49 -14.63
CA SER A 136 -1.61 -5.64 -16.09
C SER A 136 -0.29 -6.01 -16.77
N LEU A 137 0.83 -5.54 -16.23
CA LEU A 137 2.17 -5.83 -16.74
C LEU A 137 2.79 -7.09 -16.13
N LYS A 138 2.10 -7.75 -15.19
CA LYS A 138 2.56 -8.96 -14.48
C LYS A 138 3.95 -8.79 -13.87
N VAL A 139 4.18 -7.63 -13.27
CA VAL A 139 5.49 -7.28 -12.71
C VAL A 139 5.84 -8.23 -11.57
N GLU A 140 4.89 -8.53 -10.68
CA GLU A 140 5.10 -9.44 -9.55
C GLU A 140 5.46 -10.86 -10.02
N GLU A 141 4.74 -11.41 -11.00
CA GLU A 141 5.01 -12.75 -11.53
C GLU A 141 6.38 -12.81 -12.21
N SER A 142 6.75 -11.74 -12.92
CA SER A 142 8.06 -11.61 -13.56
C SER A 142 9.19 -11.57 -12.53
N ILE A 143 8.99 -10.86 -11.41
CA ILE A 143 9.91 -10.83 -10.28
C ILE A 143 10.06 -12.22 -9.66
N GLY A 144 8.93 -12.91 -9.39
CA GLY A 144 8.94 -14.28 -8.87
C GLY A 144 9.67 -15.26 -9.80
N CYS A 145 9.49 -15.11 -11.11
CA CYS A 145 10.25 -15.88 -12.10
C CYS A 145 11.75 -15.56 -12.04
N ALA A 146 12.14 -14.28 -11.99
CA ALA A 146 13.53 -13.86 -11.90
C ALA A 146 14.23 -14.39 -10.63
N PHE A 147 13.54 -14.37 -9.49
CA PHE A 147 14.03 -14.95 -8.24
C PHE A 147 14.24 -16.47 -8.35
N SER A 148 13.27 -17.20 -8.90
CA SER A 148 13.43 -18.65 -9.14
C SER A 148 14.59 -18.97 -10.09
N GLN A 149 14.81 -18.11 -11.09
CA GLN A 149 15.92 -18.23 -12.02
C GLN A 149 17.27 -17.90 -11.38
N GLN A 150 17.36 -17.15 -10.29
CA GLN A 150 18.61 -16.90 -9.57
C GLN A 150 18.98 -18.07 -8.64
N ARG A 151 17.99 -18.82 -8.13
CA ARG A 151 18.25 -20.06 -7.38
C ARG A 151 18.88 -21.16 -8.24
N ARG A 152 18.45 -21.29 -9.50
CA ARG A 152 18.87 -22.39 -10.40
C ARG A 152 20.37 -22.38 -10.79
N PRO A 153 21.01 -21.24 -11.11
CA PRO A 153 22.45 -21.13 -11.33
C PRO A 153 23.26 -21.54 -10.11
N ASN A 154 22.79 -21.19 -8.92
CA ASN A 154 23.49 -21.47 -7.66
C ASN A 154 23.42 -22.98 -7.29
N SER A 155 22.34 -23.66 -7.64
CA SER A 155 22.23 -25.13 -7.53
C SER A 155 23.20 -25.84 -8.49
N SER A 156 23.35 -25.35 -9.72
CA SER A 156 24.20 -25.98 -10.75
C SER A 156 25.72 -25.85 -10.53
N ARG A 157 26.17 -24.97 -9.61
CA ARG A 157 27.58 -24.88 -9.20
C ARG A 157 27.98 -25.89 -8.12
N SER A 158 27.02 -26.63 -7.56
CA SER A 158 27.27 -27.68 -6.55
C SER A 158 27.40 -29.09 -7.16
N ILE A 159 27.71 -29.20 -8.46
CA ILE A 159 27.94 -30.49 -9.15
C ILE A 159 29.33 -30.51 -9.80
N SER A 160 30.35 -30.03 -9.09
CA SER A 160 31.73 -30.35 -9.40
C SER A 160 32.53 -30.44 -8.11
N ASP A 161 32.18 -31.43 -7.29
CA ASP A 161 33.15 -32.33 -6.66
C ASP A 161 32.42 -33.26 -5.68
N PHE A 162 32.94 -34.48 -5.56
CA PHE A 162 32.49 -35.61 -4.73
C PHE A 162 31.56 -36.66 -5.38
N LYS A 163 32.23 -37.67 -5.93
CA LYS A 163 31.77 -39.07 -5.86
C LYS A 163 31.54 -39.47 -4.39
N SER A 164 30.31 -39.84 -4.04
CA SER A 164 30.04 -41.00 -3.16
C SER A 164 28.61 -41.50 -3.34
N PRO A 165 28.37 -42.82 -3.38
CA PRO A 165 27.02 -43.36 -3.46
C PRO A 165 26.42 -43.53 -2.06
N GLN A 166 25.10 -43.27 -1.98
CA GLN A 166 24.15 -43.85 -1.03
C GLN A 166 23.78 -43.04 0.23
N ASP A 167 22.46 -42.91 0.38
CA ASP A 167 21.64 -42.44 1.50
C ASP A 167 21.63 -40.96 1.89
N GLY A 168 20.48 -40.32 1.63
CA GLY A 168 20.16 -38.99 2.16
C GLY A 168 18.78 -38.55 1.68
N LYS A 169 17.87 -38.35 2.63
CA LYS A 169 16.52 -37.80 2.44
C LYS A 169 16.52 -36.66 1.42
N TYR A 170 15.72 -36.80 0.35
CA TYR A 170 15.33 -35.69 -0.50
C TYR A 170 14.39 -34.75 0.28
N THR A 171 14.97 -34.01 1.20
CA THR A 171 14.36 -32.80 1.74
C THR A 171 15.32 -31.68 1.35
N GLU A 172 15.44 -31.46 0.05
CA GLU A 172 16.03 -30.24 -0.49
C GLU A 172 15.05 -29.12 -0.15
N ALA A 173 15.12 -28.65 1.10
CA ALA A 173 14.53 -27.39 1.49
C ALA A 173 15.28 -26.34 0.67
N PHE A 174 14.68 -25.93 -0.45
CA PHE A 174 15.21 -24.85 -1.27
C PHE A 174 15.31 -23.61 -0.39
N GLU A 175 16.52 -23.31 0.07
CA GLU A 175 16.79 -22.12 0.87
C GLU A 175 16.49 -20.90 -0.01
N LEU A 176 15.56 -20.06 0.44
CA LEU A 176 15.19 -18.84 -0.25
C LEU A 176 16.40 -17.89 -0.25
N SER A 177 16.60 -17.16 -1.35
CA SER A 177 17.58 -16.07 -1.32
C SER A 177 17.16 -15.02 -0.28
N ARG A 178 18.09 -14.16 0.13
CA ARG A 178 17.78 -13.06 1.05
C ARG A 178 16.63 -12.20 0.51
N GLU A 179 16.72 -11.85 -0.77
CA GLU A 179 15.73 -11.02 -1.47
C GLU A 179 14.37 -11.72 -1.55
N GLU A 180 14.35 -13.04 -1.81
CA GLU A 180 13.12 -13.85 -1.78
C GLU A 180 12.51 -13.90 -0.37
N SER A 181 13.34 -14.08 0.67
CA SER A 181 12.87 -14.13 2.05
C SER A 181 12.31 -12.79 2.53
N GLU A 182 12.95 -11.68 2.14
CA GLU A 182 12.46 -10.32 2.41
C GLU A 182 11.15 -10.05 1.65
N ASP A 183 11.00 -10.56 0.41
CA ASP A 183 9.75 -10.47 -0.36
C ASP A 183 8.60 -11.26 0.29
N VAL A 184 8.86 -12.50 0.72
CA VAL A 184 7.88 -13.32 1.43
C VAL A 184 7.42 -12.63 2.71
N LEU A 185 8.35 -12.14 3.53
CA LEU A 185 8.02 -11.43 4.77
C LEU A 185 7.18 -10.18 4.48
N PHE A 186 7.58 -9.39 3.48
CA PHE A 186 6.84 -8.20 3.09
C PHE A 186 5.39 -8.54 2.66
N LYS A 187 5.20 -9.58 1.83
CA LYS A 187 3.88 -10.04 1.39
C LYS A 187 3.02 -10.55 2.53
N GLU A 188 3.60 -11.31 3.45
CA GLU A 188 2.89 -11.86 4.61
C GLU A 188 2.37 -10.75 5.52
N VAL A 189 3.23 -9.76 5.81
CA VAL A 189 2.84 -8.62 6.64
C VAL A 189 1.84 -7.74 5.92
N PHE A 190 2.10 -7.37 4.66
CA PHE A 190 1.18 -6.58 3.86
C PHE A 190 -0.20 -7.23 3.77
N GLY A 191 -0.24 -8.54 3.49
CA GLY A 191 -1.48 -9.32 3.46
C GLY A 191 -2.21 -9.21 4.79
N SER A 192 -1.51 -9.44 5.90
CA SER A 192 -2.08 -9.36 7.26
C SER A 192 -2.66 -7.98 7.58
N CYS A 193 -1.99 -6.89 7.18
CA CYS A 193 -2.51 -5.53 7.32
C CYS A 193 -3.82 -5.33 6.56
N ILE A 194 -3.88 -5.74 5.28
CA ILE A 194 -5.08 -5.62 4.45
C ILE A 194 -6.23 -6.47 5.01
N TRP A 195 -5.95 -7.70 5.48
CA TRP A 195 -6.96 -8.57 6.10
C TRP A 195 -7.57 -7.95 7.36
N LEU A 196 -6.74 -7.38 8.25
CA LEU A 196 -7.23 -6.72 9.47
C LEU A 196 -8.05 -5.47 9.15
N GLN A 197 -7.64 -4.68 8.15
CA GLN A 197 -8.42 -3.54 7.68
C GLN A 197 -9.77 -3.96 7.09
N LEU A 198 -9.88 -5.10 6.42
CA LEU A 198 -11.17 -5.58 5.89
C LEU A 198 -12.13 -6.09 6.98
N LEU A 199 -11.61 -6.52 8.13
CA LEU A 199 -12.41 -7.07 9.24
C LEU A 199 -12.84 -6.01 10.28
N SER A 200 -12.12 -4.89 10.38
CA SER A 200 -12.47 -3.74 11.22
C SER A 200 -13.52 -2.82 10.57
#